data_AF-A0A5Z8RXA2-F1
#
_entry.id   AF-A0A5Z8RXA2-F1
#
_cell.length_a   1.000
_cell.length_b   1.000
_cell.length_c   1.000
_cell.angle_alpha   90.00
_cell.angle_beta   90.00
_cell.angle_gamma   90.00
#
_symmetry.space_group_name_H-M   'P 1'
#
loop_
_entity.id
_entity.type
_entity.pdbx_description
1 polymer ?
#
loop_
_entity_poly.entity_id
_entity_poly.type
_entity_poly.pdbx_seq_one_letter_code
_entity_poly.pdbx_strand_id
1 'polypeptide(L)'
;TVVALLNDRNQFIKERVYDVFQSLSRSHKTNKAFGFSTRMITTGVCEPSKYPWQKLRVDFKESGISPLSELRVICAFFRGEQVKAIHNTKSLVEALVEHEGFRKWICIDGNSIRFRVYKNGSMHIDVHPDIAERLNNILSAIVPLALPADRMAHSKKSLEAFPVLKQCIDFDTRMQLSELMFKNDGDNKWSCWTSLGSLAERKSSSVAADTLRFLGATVTKYDVTFSYDPCEVIRYIGQIGEMPDIVSHQFYPSSCRISEYVSSLLGAGEGDTLLEPNIGHADLLKSFPAGVIVTGIELDTLNCLISRAKGYDTTEADFLTWSKSNQQKKFDYVVMNPPFADNRARLHLQAAASHLAAGGSLAAVLPLSLQGLDNLLGEEFRTEWMDVFENEFENTTVSVRILYAERIQQEEVL
;
A
#
# COMPACT_ATOMS: atom_id res chain seq x y z
N THR A 1 37.08 11.51 10.62
CA THR A 1 37.45 10.29 9.88
C THR A 1 36.22 9.42 9.72
N VAL A 2 36.17 8.50 8.74
CA VAL A 2 35.07 7.54 8.57
C VAL A 2 34.83 6.73 9.86
N VAL A 3 35.90 6.41 10.58
CA VAL A 3 35.85 5.71 11.88
C VAL A 3 35.12 6.52 12.97
N ALA A 4 35.31 7.84 13.03
CA ALA A 4 34.59 8.69 13.98
C ALA A 4 33.08 8.71 13.69
N LEU A 5 32.69 8.84 12.41
CA LEU A 5 31.29 8.81 11.98
C LEU A 5 30.61 7.46 12.26
N LEU A 6 31.33 6.35 12.11
CA LEU A 6 30.83 5.01 12.44
C LEU A 6 30.65 4.84 13.96
N ASN A 7 31.57 5.38 14.77
CA ASN A 7 31.47 5.34 16.22
C ASN A 7 30.31 6.21 16.73
N ASP A 8 30.13 7.41 16.20
CA ASP A 8 29.00 8.29 16.55
C ASP A 8 27.66 7.64 16.20
N ARG A 9 27.58 7.00 15.02
CA ARG A 9 26.39 6.25 14.59
C ARG A 9 26.08 5.06 15.51
N ASN A 10 27.11 4.36 16.00
CA ASN A 10 26.96 3.27 16.95
C ASN A 10 26.61 3.76 18.37
N GLN A 11 27.08 4.94 18.77
CA GLN A 11 26.72 5.53 20.05
C GLN A 11 25.26 6.02 20.06
N PHE A 12 24.85 6.69 18.98
CA PHE A 12 23.47 7.13 18.77
C PHE A 12 22.46 5.99 18.90
N ILE A 13 22.72 4.83 18.26
CA ILE A 13 21.78 3.70 18.35
C ILE A 13 21.76 3.07 19.75
N LYS A 14 22.90 3.05 20.47
CA LYS A 14 22.98 2.53 21.83
C LYS A 14 22.13 3.34 22.80
N GLU A 15 22.21 4.67 22.74
CA GLU A 15 21.42 5.58 23.58
C GLU A 15 19.92 5.34 23.40
N ARG A 16 19.45 5.28 22.14
CA ARG A 16 18.04 5.01 21.84
C ARG A 16 17.57 3.64 22.33
N VAL A 17 18.37 2.60 22.14
CA VAL A 17 18.05 1.25 22.66
C VAL A 17 17.93 1.28 24.19
N TYR A 18 18.82 2.00 24.86
CA TYR A 18 18.77 2.14 26.31
C TYR A 18 17.53 2.94 26.78
N ASP A 19 17.16 4.00 26.06
CA ASP A 19 15.97 4.81 26.35
C ASP A 19 14.68 4.00 26.19
N VAL A 20 14.58 3.16 25.15
CA VAL A 20 13.46 2.20 25.04
C VAL A 20 13.45 1.30 26.27
N PHE A 21 14.58 0.69 26.64
CA PHE A 21 14.63 -0.22 27.78
C PHE A 21 14.17 0.43 29.10
N GLN A 22 14.59 1.67 29.37
CA GLN A 22 14.22 2.39 30.59
C GLN A 22 12.76 2.85 30.62
N SER A 23 12.18 3.14 29.46
CA SER A 23 10.82 3.65 29.33
C SER A 23 9.73 2.56 29.35
N LEU A 24 10.12 1.27 29.21
CA LEU A 24 9.18 0.16 29.36
C LEU A 24 8.63 0.05 30.80
N SER A 25 7.37 -0.36 30.90
CA SER A 25 6.70 -0.47 32.19
C SER A 25 7.25 -1.62 33.04
N ARG A 26 7.76 -1.33 34.24
CA ARG A 26 8.34 -2.33 35.15
C ARG A 26 7.30 -3.19 35.88
N SER A 27 6.03 -2.79 35.88
CA SER A 27 4.95 -3.50 36.59
C SER A 27 4.38 -4.68 35.79
N HIS A 28 4.59 -4.72 34.47
CA HIS A 28 4.10 -5.80 33.62
C HIS A 28 5.11 -6.94 33.53
N LYS A 29 4.71 -8.14 33.98
CA LYS A 29 5.53 -9.38 33.90
C LYS A 29 5.99 -9.75 32.49
N THR A 30 5.31 -9.24 31.47
CA THR A 30 5.69 -9.41 30.06
C THR A 30 7.01 -8.72 29.74
N ASN A 31 7.29 -7.59 30.37
CA ASN A 31 8.57 -6.91 30.24
C ASN A 31 9.57 -7.62 31.13
N LYS A 32 10.67 -8.09 30.54
CA LYS A 32 11.72 -8.75 31.32
C LYS A 32 12.46 -7.71 32.16
N ALA A 33 12.88 -8.11 33.36
CA ALA A 33 13.81 -7.31 34.16
C ALA A 33 15.16 -7.12 33.44
N PHE A 34 15.50 -8.06 32.55
CA PHE A 34 16.75 -8.13 31.80
C PHE A 34 16.43 -8.46 30.33
N GLY A 35 16.76 -7.53 29.43
CA GLY A 35 16.58 -7.70 27.99
C GLY A 35 15.18 -7.39 27.46
N PHE A 36 15.07 -7.41 26.14
CA PHE A 36 13.85 -7.24 25.36
C PHE A 36 13.20 -8.60 25.06
N SER A 37 11.88 -8.66 25.22
CA SER A 37 11.01 -9.67 24.64
C SER A 37 10.47 -9.20 23.29
N THR A 38 9.88 -10.11 22.52
CA THR A 38 9.17 -9.74 21.28
C THR A 38 7.96 -8.85 21.55
N ARG A 39 7.32 -9.01 22.71
CA ARG A 39 6.29 -8.11 23.22
C ARG A 39 6.84 -7.18 24.28
N MET A 40 6.57 -5.90 24.16
CA MET A 40 6.91 -4.85 25.09
C MET A 40 5.65 -4.09 25.49
N ILE A 41 5.60 -3.58 26.72
CA ILE A 41 4.45 -2.83 27.23
C ILE A 41 4.91 -1.47 27.77
N THR A 42 4.27 -0.41 27.30
CA THR A 42 4.37 0.94 27.83
C THR A 42 3.03 1.40 28.39
N THR A 43 3.05 2.39 29.28
CA THR A 43 1.88 2.92 29.99
C THR A 43 1.85 4.44 29.90
N GLY A 44 0.69 5.05 30.17
CA GLY A 44 0.52 6.50 30.06
C GLY A 44 0.41 7.00 28.62
N VAL A 45 0.03 6.12 27.68
CA VAL A 45 -0.15 6.44 26.25
C VAL A 45 -1.32 7.36 26.02
N CYS A 46 -2.39 7.17 26.78
CA CYS A 46 -3.56 8.03 26.75
C CYS A 46 -4.19 8.13 28.14
N GLU A 47 -4.86 9.25 28.42
CA GLU A 47 -5.64 9.47 29.63
C GLU A 47 -7.05 9.97 29.27
N PRO A 48 -8.08 9.80 30.12
CA PRO A 48 -9.38 10.40 29.88
C PRO A 48 -9.28 11.90 29.66
N SER A 49 -10.04 12.43 28.69
CA SER A 49 -9.99 13.86 28.39
C SER A 49 -10.33 14.69 29.62
N LYS A 50 -9.54 15.74 29.86
CA LYS A 50 -9.75 16.66 30.99
C LYS A 50 -10.94 17.60 30.79
N TYR A 51 -11.50 17.64 29.58
CA TYR A 51 -12.58 18.55 29.23
C TYR A 51 -13.96 17.93 29.49
N PRO A 52 -14.83 18.56 30.30
CA PRO A 52 -16.14 18.00 30.68
C PRO A 52 -17.09 17.70 29.52
N TRP A 53 -16.94 18.38 28.38
CA TRP A 53 -17.73 18.15 27.16
C TRP A 53 -17.18 17.03 26.27
N GLN A 54 -16.05 16.43 26.63
CA GLN A 54 -15.38 15.33 25.89
C GLN A 54 -15.24 14.06 26.74
N LYS A 55 -16.16 13.81 27.69
CA LYS A 55 -16.11 12.70 28.66
C LYS A 55 -15.90 11.28 28.10
N LEU A 56 -16.05 11.09 26.79
CA LEU A 56 -15.84 9.81 26.10
C LEU A 56 -14.56 9.75 25.24
N ARG A 57 -13.79 10.85 25.15
CA ARG A 57 -12.51 10.92 24.44
C ARG A 57 -11.33 10.73 25.39
N VAL A 58 -10.20 10.31 24.82
CA VAL A 58 -8.91 10.21 25.52
C VAL A 58 -7.90 11.15 24.88
N ASP A 59 -6.99 11.68 25.68
CA ASP A 59 -5.89 12.53 25.22
C ASP A 59 -4.61 11.68 25.12
N PHE A 60 -4.03 11.56 23.92
CA PHE A 60 -2.76 10.85 23.72
C PHE A 60 -1.55 11.65 24.23
N LYS A 61 -0.58 10.96 24.83
CA LYS A 61 0.62 11.56 25.43
C LYS A 61 1.88 11.07 24.75
N GLU A 62 2.73 12.02 24.36
CA GLU A 62 4.03 11.75 23.77
C GLU A 62 4.91 10.88 24.67
N SER A 63 4.89 11.12 25.98
CA SER A 63 5.71 10.37 26.94
C SER A 63 5.42 8.87 26.95
N GLY A 64 4.14 8.47 26.82
CA GLY A 64 3.76 7.05 26.75
C GLY A 64 4.03 6.42 25.39
N ILE A 65 4.12 7.24 24.33
CA ILE A 65 4.33 6.82 22.93
C ILE A 65 5.82 6.80 22.55
N SER A 66 6.66 7.56 23.24
CA SER A 66 8.10 7.66 23.01
C SER A 66 8.81 6.30 22.80
N PRO A 67 8.52 5.21 23.55
CA PRO A 67 9.14 3.91 23.27
C PRO A 67 8.84 3.38 21.88
N LEU A 68 7.63 3.60 21.37
CA LEU A 68 7.27 3.27 19.99
C LEU A 68 8.05 4.16 19.03
N SER A 69 8.06 5.48 19.24
CA SER A 69 8.81 6.44 18.41
C SER A 69 10.28 6.03 18.23
N GLU A 70 10.93 5.65 19.33
CA GLU A 70 12.31 5.16 19.34
C GLU A 70 12.47 3.83 18.58
N LEU A 71 11.56 2.87 18.79
CA LEU A 71 11.57 1.60 18.06
C LEU A 71 11.45 1.80 16.55
N ARG A 72 10.63 2.75 16.08
CA ARG A 72 10.49 3.04 14.64
C ARG A 72 11.80 3.53 14.03
N VAL A 73 12.48 4.44 14.72
CA VAL A 73 13.81 4.98 14.37
C VAL A 73 14.87 3.87 14.35
N ILE A 74 14.86 2.99 15.35
CA ILE A 74 15.78 1.83 15.42
C ILE A 74 15.51 0.84 14.27
N CYS A 75 14.25 0.59 13.93
CA CYS A 75 13.90 -0.30 12.82
C CYS A 75 14.39 0.26 11.47
N ALA A 76 14.20 1.57 11.24
CA ALA A 76 14.76 2.24 10.06
C ALA A 76 16.29 2.11 10.01
N PHE A 77 16.97 2.30 11.15
CA PHE A 77 18.41 2.10 11.26
C PHE A 77 18.84 0.67 10.88
N PHE A 78 18.14 -0.36 11.35
CA PHE A 78 18.44 -1.76 11.03
C PHE A 78 18.25 -2.10 9.55
N ARG A 79 17.42 -1.33 8.83
CA ARG A 79 17.27 -1.42 7.36
C ARG A 79 18.35 -0.65 6.58
N GLY A 80 19.29 -0.02 7.29
CA GLY A 80 20.39 0.74 6.67
C GLY A 80 20.00 2.17 6.27
N GLU A 81 18.80 2.63 6.63
CA GLU A 81 18.30 3.95 6.26
C GLU A 81 19.06 5.07 7.00
N GLN A 82 19.06 6.27 6.39
CA GLN A 82 19.53 7.48 7.06
C GLN A 82 18.44 7.97 8.00
N VAL A 83 18.73 7.99 9.30
CA VAL A 83 17.72 8.30 10.31
C VAL A 83 17.87 9.74 10.77
N LYS A 84 16.86 10.57 10.49
CA LYS A 84 16.75 11.94 11.01
C LYS A 84 15.95 11.96 12.33
N ALA A 85 15.83 13.15 12.92
CA ALA A 85 15.13 13.35 14.20
C ALA A 85 13.68 12.82 14.18
N ILE A 86 13.16 12.54 15.38
CA ILE A 86 11.89 11.86 15.62
C ILE A 86 10.73 12.65 14.99
N HIS A 87 9.98 11.97 14.13
CA HIS A 87 8.76 12.48 13.50
C HIS A 87 7.52 12.13 14.34
N ASN A 88 6.39 12.81 14.06
CA ASN A 88 5.17 12.84 14.87
C ASN A 88 4.43 11.47 14.99
N THR A 89 5.02 10.54 15.74
CA THR A 89 4.47 9.20 15.98
C THR A 89 3.20 9.25 16.81
N LYS A 90 3.02 10.26 17.67
CA LYS A 90 1.77 10.45 18.41
C LYS A 90 0.58 10.65 17.48
N SER A 91 0.65 11.58 16.53
CA SER A 91 -0.47 11.82 15.61
C SER A 91 -0.76 10.60 14.75
N LEU A 92 0.26 9.85 14.34
CA LEU A 92 0.08 8.57 13.67
C LEU A 92 -0.70 7.57 14.55
N VAL A 93 -0.27 7.37 15.80
CA VAL A 93 -0.94 6.44 16.73
C VAL A 93 -2.39 6.88 16.99
N GLU A 94 -2.62 8.17 17.21
CA GLU A 94 -3.94 8.73 17.45
C GLU A 94 -4.86 8.46 16.26
N ALA A 95 -4.47 8.85 15.05
CA ALA A 95 -5.24 8.63 13.83
C ALA A 95 -5.55 7.15 13.58
N LEU A 96 -4.56 6.27 13.77
CA LEU A 96 -4.75 4.83 13.56
C LEU A 96 -5.66 4.19 14.60
N VAL A 97 -5.58 4.61 15.87
CA VAL A 97 -6.47 4.09 16.92
C VAL A 97 -7.88 4.65 16.78
N GLU A 98 -8.05 5.87 16.29
CA GLU A 98 -9.36 6.42 15.94
C GLU A 98 -10.00 5.66 14.78
N HIS A 99 -9.21 5.30 13.75
CA HIS A 99 -9.67 4.52 12.60
C HIS A 99 -10.00 3.05 12.94
N GLU A 100 -9.07 2.34 13.57
CA GLU A 100 -9.18 0.90 13.83
C GLU A 100 -9.90 0.56 15.14
N GLY A 101 -9.81 1.45 16.13
CA GLY A 101 -10.35 1.27 17.47
C GLY A 101 -9.37 0.67 18.48
N PHE A 102 -9.67 0.90 19.76
CA PHE A 102 -8.90 0.36 20.89
C PHE A 102 -8.90 -1.19 20.89
N ARG A 103 -7.80 -1.76 21.39
CA ARG A 103 -7.56 -3.21 21.54
C ARG A 103 -7.40 -3.99 20.22
N LYS A 104 -7.41 -3.32 19.07
CA LYS A 104 -7.08 -3.90 17.77
C LYS A 104 -5.57 -3.84 17.53
N TRP A 105 -5.02 -4.87 16.90
CA TRP A 105 -3.63 -4.88 16.47
C TRP A 105 -3.48 -4.09 15.19
N ILE A 106 -2.57 -3.13 15.19
CA ILE A 106 -2.30 -2.22 14.08
C ILE A 106 -0.85 -2.42 13.69
N CYS A 107 -0.59 -2.77 12.42
CA CYS A 107 0.76 -2.94 11.89
C CYS A 107 1.27 -1.63 11.29
N ILE A 108 2.56 -1.35 11.46
CA ILE A 108 3.25 -0.16 10.93
C ILE A 108 4.63 -0.52 10.39
N ASP A 109 5.21 0.39 9.61
CA ASP A 109 6.59 0.36 9.12
C ASP A 109 6.93 -0.97 8.43
N GLY A 110 6.10 -1.37 7.45
CA GLY A 110 6.28 -2.60 6.69
C GLY A 110 6.11 -3.88 7.50
N ASN A 111 5.18 -3.87 8.46
CA ASN A 111 4.91 -4.97 9.39
C ASN A 111 6.05 -5.29 10.37
N SER A 112 7.09 -4.45 10.45
CA SER A 112 8.19 -4.64 11.41
C SER A 112 7.77 -4.44 12.87
N ILE A 113 6.73 -3.63 13.08
CA ILE A 113 6.14 -3.35 14.38
C ILE A 113 4.63 -3.47 14.26
N ARG A 114 3.98 -4.02 15.28
CA ARG A 114 2.54 -3.88 15.49
C ARG A 114 2.25 -3.43 16.91
N PHE A 115 1.22 -2.64 17.10
CA PHE A 115 0.82 -2.18 18.43
C PHE A 115 -0.69 -2.29 18.64
N ARG A 116 -1.11 -2.22 19.90
CA ARG A 116 -2.50 -2.04 20.30
C ARG A 116 -2.59 -1.15 21.53
N VAL A 117 -3.52 -0.21 21.52
CA VAL A 117 -3.74 0.71 22.65
C VAL A 117 -4.98 0.31 23.42
N TYR A 118 -4.93 0.48 24.74
CA TYR A 118 -6.04 0.25 25.65
C TYR A 118 -6.51 1.55 26.28
N LYS A 119 -7.82 1.67 26.56
CA LYS A 119 -8.41 2.85 27.20
C LYS A 119 -7.84 3.17 28.60
N ASN A 120 -7.18 2.22 29.25
CA ASN A 120 -6.48 2.44 30.53
C ASN A 120 -5.07 3.03 30.34
N GLY A 121 -4.69 3.42 29.12
CA GLY A 121 -3.40 4.03 28.81
C GLY A 121 -2.25 3.04 28.61
N SER A 122 -2.50 1.73 28.62
CA SER A 122 -1.48 0.74 28.26
C SER A 122 -1.38 0.58 26.74
N MET A 123 -0.17 0.46 26.21
CA MET A 123 0.09 0.06 24.83
C MET A 123 0.96 -1.20 24.82
N HIS A 124 0.53 -2.19 24.06
CA HIS A 124 1.34 -3.36 23.77
C HIS A 124 1.98 -3.17 22.41
N ILE A 125 3.29 -3.41 22.32
CA ILE A 125 4.09 -3.31 21.11
C ILE A 125 4.72 -4.68 20.86
N ASP A 126 4.49 -5.24 19.68
CA ASP A 126 5.14 -6.46 19.22
C ASP A 126 6.11 -6.08 18.09
N VAL A 127 7.36 -6.52 18.18
CA VAL A 127 8.38 -6.36 17.14
C VAL A 127 8.77 -7.72 16.56
N HIS A 128 9.23 -7.73 15.31
CA HIS A 128 9.76 -8.94 14.69
C HIS A 128 10.87 -9.58 15.57
N PRO A 129 10.92 -10.92 15.71
CA PRO A 129 11.92 -11.60 16.56
C PRO A 129 13.37 -11.17 16.31
N ASP A 130 13.77 -11.02 15.04
CA ASP A 130 15.11 -10.56 14.68
C ASP A 130 15.43 -9.15 15.20
N ILE A 131 14.43 -8.28 15.30
CA ILE A 131 14.58 -6.93 15.86
C ILE A 131 14.84 -7.06 17.37
N ALA A 132 14.06 -7.89 18.07
CA ALA A 132 14.25 -8.13 19.50
C ALA A 132 15.65 -8.72 19.81
N GLU A 133 16.15 -9.63 18.97
CA GLU A 133 17.50 -10.18 19.12
C GLU A 133 18.58 -9.10 18.91
N ARG A 134 18.46 -8.28 17.87
CA ARG A 134 19.40 -7.17 17.61
C ARG A 134 19.40 -6.15 18.75
N LEU A 135 18.23 -5.79 19.28
CA LEU A 135 18.10 -4.91 20.45
C LEU A 135 18.84 -5.49 21.67
N ASN A 136 18.67 -6.79 21.94
CA ASN A 136 19.36 -7.48 23.03
C ASN A 136 20.88 -7.50 22.86
N ASN A 137 21.38 -7.73 21.65
CA ASN A 137 22.81 -7.68 21.36
C ASN A 137 23.39 -6.30 21.68
N ILE A 138 22.71 -5.23 21.26
CA ILE A 138 23.12 -3.85 21.58
C ILE A 138 23.05 -3.61 23.09
N LEU A 139 21.95 -3.99 23.75
CA LEU A 139 21.77 -3.78 25.19
C LEU A 139 22.86 -4.47 26.02
N SER A 140 23.27 -5.68 25.65
CA SER A 140 24.34 -6.41 26.35
C SER A 140 25.70 -5.73 26.31
N ALA A 141 25.97 -4.93 25.27
CA ALA A 141 27.18 -4.13 25.17
C ALA A 141 27.14 -2.88 26.07
N ILE A 142 25.94 -2.42 26.46
CA ILE A 142 25.74 -1.24 27.31
C ILE A 142 25.63 -1.65 28.78
N VAL A 143 24.93 -2.76 29.04
CA VAL A 143 24.64 -3.29 30.37
C VAL A 143 25.10 -4.75 30.40
N PRO A 144 26.34 -5.05 30.82
CA PRO A 144 26.93 -6.40 30.76
C PRO A 144 26.14 -7.50 31.49
N LEU A 145 25.29 -7.12 32.46
CA LEU A 145 24.41 -8.04 33.20
C LEU A 145 22.96 -8.07 32.67
N ALA A 146 22.65 -7.41 31.54
CA ALA A 146 21.28 -7.27 31.04
C ALA A 146 20.72 -8.49 30.32
N LEU A 147 21.50 -9.56 30.12
CA LEU A 147 21.00 -10.77 29.47
C LEU A 147 21.26 -12.01 30.34
N PRO A 148 20.26 -12.90 30.50
CA PRO A 148 20.48 -14.24 31.02
C PRO A 148 21.45 -15.02 30.11
N ALA A 149 22.26 -15.90 30.69
CA ALA A 149 23.20 -16.76 29.95
C ALA A 149 22.48 -17.68 28.93
N ASP A 150 21.24 -18.10 29.23
CA ASP A 150 20.42 -18.92 28.33
C ASP A 150 19.55 -18.04 27.42
N ARG A 151 19.97 -17.93 26.16
CA ARG A 151 19.14 -17.41 25.07
C ARG A 151 18.41 -18.57 24.41
N MET A 152 17.11 -18.71 24.65
CA MET A 152 16.30 -19.60 23.82
C MET A 152 16.14 -18.99 22.43
N ALA A 153 16.54 -19.73 21.39
CA ALA A 153 16.27 -19.36 20.00
C ALA A 153 14.75 -19.18 19.79
N HIS A 154 14.37 -18.19 18.98
CA HIS A 154 12.97 -17.99 18.63
C HIS A 154 12.42 -19.21 17.89
N SER A 155 11.25 -19.70 18.32
CA SER A 155 10.58 -20.82 17.65
C SER A 155 10.09 -20.41 16.26
N LYS A 156 10.08 -21.33 15.29
CA LYS A 156 9.48 -21.11 13.97
C LYS A 156 8.03 -20.61 14.04
N LYS A 157 7.26 -21.13 15.01
CA LYS A 157 5.87 -20.72 15.29
C LYS A 157 5.73 -19.26 15.75
N SER A 158 6.76 -18.69 16.40
CA SER A 158 6.76 -17.27 16.77
C SER A 158 7.12 -16.33 15.62
N LEU A 159 7.83 -16.82 14.60
CA LEU A 159 8.11 -16.09 13.37
C LEU A 159 6.90 -16.08 12.43
N GLU A 160 6.23 -17.22 12.26
CA GLU A 160 5.02 -17.37 11.43
C GLU A 160 3.79 -16.59 11.96
N ALA A 161 3.82 -16.13 13.22
CA ALA A 161 2.77 -15.31 13.82
C ALA A 161 2.87 -13.80 13.52
N PHE A 162 3.94 -13.38 12.83
CA PHE A 162 4.10 -12.02 12.33
C PHE A 162 3.72 -11.94 10.85
N PRO A 163 3.06 -10.86 10.42
CA PRO A 163 2.82 -10.63 9.00
C PRO A 163 4.14 -10.57 8.22
N VAL A 164 4.09 -10.93 6.94
CA VAL A 164 5.24 -10.84 6.04
C VAL A 164 5.75 -9.41 6.02
N LEU A 165 7.07 -9.24 6.18
CA LEU A 165 7.72 -7.94 6.12
C LEU A 165 7.61 -7.36 4.71
N LYS A 166 7.20 -6.10 4.64
CA LYS A 166 7.02 -5.39 3.38
C LYS A 166 8.21 -4.49 3.11
N GLN A 167 8.59 -4.35 1.85
CA GLN A 167 9.60 -3.38 1.44
C GLN A 167 8.95 -2.00 1.44
N CYS A 168 9.52 -1.07 2.21
CA CYS A 168 8.97 0.27 2.36
C CYS A 168 9.83 1.30 1.64
N ILE A 169 9.19 2.39 1.22
CA ILE A 169 9.92 3.66 1.02
C ILE A 169 10.55 4.12 2.33
N ASP A 170 11.62 4.91 2.22
CA ASP A 170 12.44 5.28 3.38
C ASP A 170 11.64 6.04 4.44
N PHE A 171 12.05 5.87 5.70
CA PHE A 171 11.37 6.41 6.86
C PHE A 171 11.16 7.93 6.80
N ASP A 172 12.15 8.69 6.33
CA ASP A 172 12.05 10.15 6.28
C ASP A 172 10.99 10.59 5.25
N THR A 173 11.00 9.98 4.06
CA THR A 173 9.98 10.20 3.04
C THR A 173 8.58 9.86 3.56
N ARG A 174 8.42 8.72 4.23
CA ARG A 174 7.11 8.33 4.78
C ARG A 174 6.57 9.33 5.78
N MET A 175 7.44 9.85 6.64
CA MET A 175 7.04 10.82 7.65
C MET A 175 6.67 12.16 7.01
N GLN A 176 7.46 12.64 6.05
CA GLN A 176 7.11 13.83 5.27
C GLN A 176 5.76 13.70 4.57
N LEU A 177 5.48 12.55 3.96
CA LEU A 177 4.20 12.30 3.29
C LEU A 177 3.04 12.24 4.30
N SER A 178 3.25 11.63 5.47
CA SER A 178 2.21 11.52 6.50
C SER A 178 1.80 12.84 7.15
N GLU A 179 2.62 13.88 7.02
CA GLU A 179 2.34 15.23 7.53
C GLU A 179 1.54 16.08 6.53
N LEU A 180 1.33 15.60 5.30
CA LEU A 180 0.55 16.31 4.30
C LEU A 180 -0.93 16.34 4.71
N MET A 181 -1.47 17.55 4.81
CA MET A 181 -2.88 17.77 5.09
C MET A 181 -3.58 18.27 3.82
N PHE A 182 -4.43 17.42 3.25
CA PHE A 182 -5.21 17.73 2.07
C PHE A 182 -6.53 18.40 2.44
N LYS A 183 -6.96 19.33 1.61
CA LYS A 183 -8.27 19.99 1.70
C LYS A 183 -9.04 19.76 0.41
N ASN A 184 -10.35 19.58 0.53
CA ASN A 184 -11.25 19.51 -0.61
C ASN A 184 -11.57 20.94 -1.08
N ASP A 185 -11.19 21.25 -2.32
CA ASP A 185 -11.40 22.55 -2.95
C ASP A 185 -12.70 22.62 -3.79
N GLY A 186 -13.50 21.55 -3.79
CA GLY A 186 -14.64 21.35 -4.70
C GLY A 186 -14.27 20.52 -5.93
N ASP A 187 -15.28 20.06 -6.67
CA ASP A 187 -15.13 19.33 -7.94
C ASP A 187 -14.15 18.14 -7.89
N ASN A 188 -14.17 17.36 -6.80
CA ASN A 188 -13.25 16.25 -6.52
C ASN A 188 -11.76 16.63 -6.54
N LYS A 189 -11.44 17.91 -6.39
CA LYS A 189 -10.07 18.40 -6.32
C LYS A 189 -9.62 18.49 -4.86
N TRP A 190 -8.53 17.80 -4.55
CA TRP A 190 -7.91 17.83 -3.23
C TRP A 190 -6.52 18.44 -3.32
N SER A 191 -6.21 19.44 -2.50
CA SER A 191 -4.93 20.15 -2.54
C SER A 191 -4.21 20.21 -1.20
N CYS A 192 -2.88 20.23 -1.26
CA CYS A 192 -2.01 20.48 -0.12
C CYS A 192 -0.89 21.44 -0.54
N TRP A 193 -0.75 22.55 0.18
CA TRP A 193 0.40 23.44 0.02
C TRP A 193 1.62 22.83 0.71
N THR A 194 2.71 22.64 -0.03
CA THR A 194 3.94 22.01 0.49
C THR A 194 5.18 22.43 -0.31
N SER A 195 6.33 22.50 0.36
CA SER A 195 7.61 22.79 -0.30
C SER A 195 8.28 21.56 -0.94
N LEU A 196 7.65 20.38 -0.87
CA LEU A 196 8.17 19.13 -1.44
C LEU A 196 8.47 19.24 -2.95
N GLY A 197 7.65 19.98 -3.70
CA GLY A 197 7.89 20.23 -5.11
C GLY A 197 9.14 21.05 -5.40
N SER A 198 9.37 22.10 -4.61
CA SER A 198 10.60 22.91 -4.67
C SER A 198 11.85 22.09 -4.33
N LEU A 199 11.74 21.10 -3.44
CA LEU A 199 12.81 20.15 -3.13
C LEU A 199 13.10 19.20 -4.31
N ALA A 200 12.06 18.79 -5.05
CA ALA A 200 12.18 17.96 -6.25
C ALA A 200 12.84 18.69 -7.44
N GLU A 201 12.74 20.02 -7.52
CA GLU A 201 13.46 20.82 -8.54
C GLU A 201 14.97 20.96 -8.23
N ARG A 202 15.34 20.96 -6.95
CA ARG A 202 16.72 21.23 -6.49
C ARG A 202 17.61 19.99 -6.42
N LYS A 203 17.01 18.79 -6.49
CA LYS A 203 17.71 17.49 -6.57
C LYS A 203 17.03 16.67 -7.65
N SER A 204 17.81 16.09 -8.58
CA SER A 204 17.36 15.04 -9.49
C SER A 204 16.49 14.01 -8.75
N SER A 205 15.18 14.03 -8.97
CA SER A 205 14.12 13.21 -8.32
C SER A 205 14.07 13.32 -6.78
N SER A 206 12.91 13.74 -6.26
CA SER A 206 12.57 13.56 -4.85
C SER A 206 11.68 12.32 -4.73
N VAL A 207 12.12 11.30 -3.99
CA VAL A 207 11.35 10.07 -3.74
C VAL A 207 9.92 10.38 -3.28
N ALA A 208 9.74 11.43 -2.45
CA ALA A 208 8.43 11.90 -2.01
C ALA A 208 7.56 12.38 -3.18
N ALA A 209 8.12 13.19 -4.09
CA ALA A 209 7.39 13.71 -5.24
C ALA A 209 7.05 12.59 -6.23
N ASP A 210 7.96 11.64 -6.46
CA ASP A 210 7.71 10.50 -7.34
C ASP A 210 6.69 9.54 -6.74
N THR A 211 6.70 9.35 -5.42
CA THR A 211 5.64 8.63 -4.70
C THR A 211 4.29 9.32 -4.92
N LEU A 212 4.21 10.64 -4.71
CA LEU A 212 2.96 11.38 -4.94
C LEU A 212 2.47 11.28 -6.39
N ARG A 213 3.37 11.39 -7.37
CA ARG A 213 3.03 11.21 -8.79
C ARG A 213 2.53 9.81 -9.09
N PHE A 214 3.18 8.79 -8.53
CA PHE A 214 2.73 7.41 -8.64
C PHE A 214 1.29 7.26 -8.15
N LEU A 215 0.96 7.85 -6.99
CA LEU A 215 -0.40 7.86 -6.46
C LEU A 215 -1.40 8.63 -7.35
N GLY A 216 -0.95 9.34 -8.38
CA GLY A 216 -1.79 10.11 -9.29
C GLY A 216 -1.85 11.60 -8.96
N ALA A 217 -0.95 12.12 -8.13
CA ALA A 217 -0.87 13.55 -7.85
C ALA A 217 -0.24 14.32 -9.02
N THR A 218 -0.76 15.52 -9.26
CA THR A 218 0.00 16.56 -9.93
C THR A 218 0.83 17.29 -8.88
N VAL A 219 2.15 17.28 -9.04
CA VAL A 219 3.11 17.91 -8.12
C VAL A 219 3.74 19.12 -8.80
N THR A 220 3.41 20.32 -8.32
CA THR A 220 4.06 21.57 -8.68
C THR A 220 5.04 21.99 -7.58
N LYS A 221 5.71 23.14 -7.72
CA LYS A 221 6.68 23.66 -6.75
C LYS A 221 6.14 23.81 -5.33
N TYR A 222 4.88 24.25 -5.21
CA TYR A 222 4.26 24.58 -3.92
C TYR A 222 2.95 23.85 -3.65
N ASP A 223 2.41 23.14 -4.64
CA ASP A 223 1.09 22.52 -4.55
C ASP A 223 1.14 21.08 -5.03
N VAL A 224 0.51 20.21 -4.25
CA VAL A 224 0.21 18.82 -4.60
C VAL A 224 -1.30 18.71 -4.74
N THR A 225 -1.79 18.20 -5.87
CA THR A 225 -3.23 18.05 -6.13
C THR A 225 -3.60 16.66 -6.58
N PHE A 226 -4.71 16.13 -6.07
CA PHE A 226 -5.35 14.90 -6.50
C PHE A 226 -6.75 15.16 -7.05
N SER A 227 -7.20 14.30 -7.96
CA SER A 227 -8.57 14.30 -8.51
C SER A 227 -9.52 13.36 -7.73
N TYR A 228 -9.09 12.93 -6.55
CA TYR A 228 -9.81 12.03 -5.65
C TYR A 228 -9.36 12.31 -4.21
N ASP A 229 -10.10 11.82 -3.19
CA ASP A 229 -9.72 12.00 -1.78
C ASP A 229 -8.47 11.15 -1.42
N PRO A 230 -7.30 11.77 -1.18
CA PRO A 230 -6.07 11.03 -0.96
C PRO A 230 -5.86 10.64 0.51
N CYS A 231 -6.73 11.03 1.44
CA CYS A 231 -6.45 10.94 2.88
C CYS A 231 -6.12 9.50 3.32
N GLU A 232 -6.93 8.53 2.91
CA GLU A 232 -6.73 7.12 3.24
C GLU A 232 -5.47 6.52 2.59
N VAL A 233 -5.19 6.93 1.35
CA VAL A 233 -4.00 6.49 0.59
C VAL A 233 -2.72 7.02 1.27
N ILE A 234 -2.68 8.31 1.61
CA ILE A 234 -1.54 8.94 2.28
C ILE A 234 -1.35 8.39 3.69
N ARG A 235 -2.45 8.14 4.42
CA ARG A 235 -2.44 7.48 5.72
C ARG A 235 -1.82 6.08 5.62
N TYR A 236 -2.19 5.28 4.63
CA TYR A 236 -1.60 3.96 4.39
C TYR A 236 -0.09 4.04 4.13
N ILE A 237 0.37 5.00 3.33
CA ILE A 237 1.80 5.23 3.09
C ILE A 237 2.54 5.64 4.37
N GLY A 238 1.98 6.52 5.18
CA GLY A 238 2.56 6.88 6.48
C GLY A 238 2.65 5.68 7.44
N GLN A 239 1.59 4.86 7.44
CA GLN A 239 1.45 3.69 8.30
C GLN A 239 2.35 2.53 7.88
N ILE A 240 2.12 1.98 6.69
CA ILE A 240 2.77 0.78 6.17
C ILE A 240 3.98 1.16 5.34
N GLY A 241 3.82 2.10 4.41
CA GLY A 241 4.91 2.59 3.57
C GLY A 241 5.35 1.67 2.45
N GLU A 242 4.62 0.58 2.23
CA GLU A 242 4.83 -0.28 1.08
C GLU A 242 4.39 0.44 -0.18
N MET A 243 5.23 0.32 -1.20
CA MET A 243 4.88 0.67 -2.56
C MET A 243 4.81 -0.63 -3.36
N PRO A 244 3.86 -0.76 -4.31
CA PRO A 244 3.86 -1.84 -5.26
C PRO A 244 5.22 -1.88 -5.94
N ASP A 245 5.83 -3.07 -6.00
CA ASP A 245 6.99 -3.24 -6.86
C ASP A 245 6.51 -3.21 -8.31
N ILE A 246 6.72 -2.05 -8.94
CA ILE A 246 6.29 -1.76 -10.32
C ILE A 246 6.72 -2.88 -11.27
N VAL A 247 7.89 -3.49 -11.06
CA VAL A 247 8.42 -4.53 -11.93
C VAL A 247 7.80 -5.89 -11.63
N SER A 248 7.74 -6.33 -10.37
CA SER A 248 7.19 -7.66 -10.05
C SER A 248 5.66 -7.72 -10.16
N HIS A 249 4.96 -6.62 -9.84
CA HIS A 249 3.52 -6.49 -10.00
C HIS A 249 3.12 -6.07 -11.43
N GLN A 250 4.08 -5.71 -12.30
CA GLN A 250 3.87 -5.27 -13.68
C GLN A 250 2.81 -4.16 -13.79
N PHE A 251 2.89 -3.19 -12.89
CA PHE A 251 1.95 -2.10 -12.84
C PHE A 251 2.35 -1.02 -13.86
N TYR A 252 1.63 -0.96 -14.97
CA TYR A 252 1.84 0.04 -16.02
C TYR A 252 0.52 0.78 -16.30
N PRO A 253 0.37 2.02 -15.79
CA PRO A 253 -0.79 2.85 -16.05
C PRO A 253 -1.11 2.95 -17.54
N SER A 254 -2.35 2.65 -17.91
CA SER A 254 -2.82 2.83 -19.29
C SER A 254 -2.88 4.31 -19.66
N SER A 255 -2.50 4.64 -20.90
CA SER A 255 -2.59 6.01 -21.39
C SER A 255 -4.04 6.44 -21.65
N CYS A 256 -4.28 7.76 -21.63
CA CYS A 256 -5.60 8.32 -21.94
C CYS A 256 -6.08 7.91 -23.34
N ARG A 257 -5.14 7.81 -24.29
CA ARG A 257 -5.42 7.40 -25.68
C ARG A 257 -5.94 5.97 -25.75
N ILE A 258 -5.34 5.05 -24.99
CA ILE A 258 -5.83 3.67 -24.91
C ILE A 258 -7.22 3.64 -24.25
N SER A 259 -7.41 4.37 -23.15
CA SER A 259 -8.71 4.48 -22.46
C SER A 259 -9.83 4.99 -23.39
N GLU A 260 -9.59 6.06 -24.14
CA GLU A 260 -10.53 6.60 -25.13
C GLU A 260 -10.86 5.59 -26.22
N TYR A 261 -9.85 4.87 -26.71
CA TYR A 261 -10.01 3.88 -27.76
C TYR A 261 -10.88 2.70 -27.31
N VAL A 262 -10.55 2.09 -26.16
CA VAL A 262 -11.31 0.92 -25.67
C VAL A 262 -12.72 1.30 -25.20
N SER A 263 -12.90 2.51 -24.65
CA SER A 263 -14.23 3.05 -24.30
C SER A 263 -15.10 3.19 -25.56
N SER A 264 -14.56 3.79 -26.62
CA SER A 264 -15.28 3.95 -27.90
C SER A 264 -15.59 2.61 -28.57
N LEU A 265 -14.66 1.66 -28.48
CA LEU A 265 -14.78 0.33 -29.07
C LEU A 265 -15.86 -0.52 -28.38
N LEU A 266 -15.94 -0.47 -27.05
CA LEU A 266 -16.95 -1.21 -26.29
C LEU A 266 -18.31 -0.53 -26.30
N GLY A 267 -18.36 0.81 -26.34
CA GLY A 267 -19.63 1.54 -26.36
C GLY A 267 -20.47 1.38 -25.09
N ALA A 268 -19.86 1.03 -23.95
CA ALA A 268 -20.53 0.87 -22.67
C ALA A 268 -21.18 2.17 -22.19
N GLY A 269 -22.45 2.09 -21.80
CA GLY A 269 -23.29 3.21 -21.43
C GLY A 269 -23.78 3.16 -19.97
N GLU A 270 -24.71 4.06 -19.65
CA GLU A 270 -25.31 4.14 -18.32
C GLU A 270 -26.09 2.87 -17.98
N GLY A 271 -25.79 2.27 -16.83
CA GLY A 271 -26.44 1.05 -16.34
C GLY A 271 -25.78 -0.25 -16.79
N ASP A 272 -24.90 -0.21 -17.80
CA ASP A 272 -24.17 -1.39 -18.25
C ASP A 272 -23.17 -1.87 -17.19
N THR A 273 -22.99 -3.17 -17.09
CA THR A 273 -22.05 -3.79 -16.15
C THR A 273 -20.71 -4.06 -16.79
N LEU A 274 -19.62 -3.60 -16.16
CA LEU A 274 -18.26 -3.73 -16.67
C LEU A 274 -17.34 -4.35 -15.63
N LEU A 275 -16.53 -5.33 -16.03
CA LEU A 275 -15.45 -5.88 -15.23
C LEU A 275 -14.09 -5.35 -15.70
N GLU A 276 -13.29 -4.84 -14.76
CA GLU A 276 -11.85 -4.61 -14.94
C GLU A 276 -11.05 -5.56 -14.02
N PRO A 277 -10.54 -6.68 -14.56
CA PRO A 277 -9.85 -7.73 -13.81
C PRO A 277 -8.56 -7.33 -13.10
N ASN A 278 -7.95 -6.22 -13.52
CA ASN A 278 -6.64 -5.75 -13.10
C ASN A 278 -6.67 -4.23 -12.96
N ILE A 279 -7.57 -3.72 -12.11
CA ILE A 279 -7.99 -2.31 -12.12
C ILE A 279 -6.85 -1.33 -11.83
N GLY A 280 -5.88 -1.69 -10.99
CA GLY A 280 -4.79 -0.78 -10.70
C GLY A 280 -5.30 0.56 -10.14
N HIS A 281 -4.93 1.67 -10.78
CA HIS A 281 -5.45 3.00 -10.45
C HIS A 281 -6.71 3.39 -11.26
N ALA A 282 -7.31 2.45 -11.99
CA ALA A 282 -8.44 2.67 -12.91
C ALA A 282 -8.14 3.62 -14.07
N ASP A 283 -6.88 3.67 -14.53
CA ASP A 283 -6.48 4.58 -15.61
C ASP A 283 -7.09 4.20 -16.97
N LEU A 284 -7.39 2.91 -17.18
CA LEU A 284 -8.06 2.41 -18.38
C LEU A 284 -9.54 2.80 -18.44
N LEU A 285 -10.12 3.19 -17.29
CA LEU A 285 -11.53 3.56 -17.15
C LEU A 285 -11.78 5.06 -17.25
N LYS A 286 -10.74 5.89 -17.40
CA LYS A 286 -10.83 7.37 -17.37
C LYS A 286 -11.83 7.95 -18.38
N SER A 287 -11.98 7.29 -19.52
CA SER A 287 -12.82 7.75 -20.64
C SER A 287 -14.17 7.04 -20.71
N PHE A 288 -14.49 6.18 -19.73
CA PHE A 288 -15.80 5.55 -19.64
C PHE A 288 -16.80 6.51 -18.96
N PRO A 289 -18.08 6.50 -19.37
CA PRO A 289 -19.12 7.28 -18.71
C PRO A 289 -19.28 6.90 -17.23
N ALA A 290 -19.52 7.88 -16.36
CA ALA A 290 -19.71 7.66 -14.92
C ALA A 290 -20.92 6.77 -14.58
N GLY A 291 -21.87 6.60 -15.51
CA GLY A 291 -23.04 5.73 -15.34
C GLY A 291 -22.77 4.24 -15.54
N VAL A 292 -21.58 3.85 -16.03
CA VAL A 292 -21.19 2.44 -16.17
C VAL A 292 -20.97 1.84 -14.77
N ILE A 293 -21.54 0.66 -14.51
CA ILE A 293 -21.42 -0.05 -13.24
C ILE A 293 -20.16 -0.91 -13.28
N VAL A 294 -19.05 -0.37 -12.77
CA VAL A 294 -17.74 -1.02 -12.79
C VAL A 294 -17.52 -1.90 -11.56
N THR A 295 -17.10 -3.14 -11.78
CA THR A 295 -16.45 -4.01 -10.78
C THR A 295 -14.96 -4.13 -11.09
N GLY A 296 -14.10 -3.69 -10.18
CA GLY A 296 -12.65 -3.79 -10.30
C GLY A 296 -12.06 -4.88 -9.42
N ILE A 297 -11.05 -5.60 -9.91
CA ILE A 297 -10.27 -6.56 -9.11
C ILE A 297 -8.80 -6.13 -9.11
N GLU A 298 -8.21 -6.02 -7.91
CA GLU A 298 -6.82 -5.59 -7.75
C GLU A 298 -6.15 -6.39 -6.63
N LEU A 299 -4.89 -6.75 -6.84
CA LEU A 299 -4.13 -7.59 -5.91
C LEU A 299 -3.48 -6.74 -4.81
N ASP A 300 -3.01 -5.55 -5.18
CA ASP A 300 -2.25 -4.68 -4.30
C ASP A 300 -3.16 -3.77 -3.46
N THR A 301 -2.92 -3.74 -2.15
CA THR A 301 -3.71 -2.96 -1.19
C THR A 301 -3.67 -1.46 -1.49
N LEU A 302 -2.52 -0.89 -1.87
CA LEU A 302 -2.39 0.54 -2.16
C LEU A 302 -3.18 0.90 -3.42
N ASN A 303 -3.06 0.10 -4.48
CA ASN A 303 -3.80 0.30 -5.72
C ASN A 303 -5.32 0.20 -5.48
N CYS A 304 -5.76 -0.77 -4.68
CA CYS A 304 -7.14 -0.90 -4.22
C CYS A 304 -7.65 0.35 -3.50
N LEU A 305 -6.84 0.95 -2.62
CA LEU A 305 -7.22 2.18 -1.93
C LEU A 305 -7.40 3.34 -2.93
N ILE A 306 -6.53 3.43 -3.94
CA ILE A 306 -6.58 4.47 -4.97
C ILE A 306 -7.83 4.31 -5.85
N SER A 307 -8.10 3.12 -6.37
CA SER A 307 -9.29 2.89 -7.22
C SER A 307 -10.59 3.08 -6.44
N ARG A 308 -10.67 2.63 -5.18
CA ARG A 308 -11.83 2.90 -4.30
C ARG A 308 -12.01 4.39 -4.04
N ALA A 309 -10.92 5.12 -3.79
CA ALA A 309 -10.99 6.57 -3.56
C ALA A 309 -11.44 7.33 -4.81
N LYS A 310 -11.20 6.78 -6.02
CA LYS A 310 -11.76 7.27 -7.30
C LYS A 310 -13.23 6.87 -7.53
N GLY A 311 -13.83 6.09 -6.63
CA GLY A 311 -15.26 5.75 -6.65
C GLY A 311 -15.58 4.36 -7.22
N TYR A 312 -14.59 3.54 -7.55
CA TYR A 312 -14.83 2.21 -8.13
C TYR A 312 -15.07 1.14 -7.07
N ASP A 313 -15.99 0.20 -7.32
CA ASP A 313 -16.18 -1.00 -6.50
C ASP A 313 -15.02 -1.97 -6.75
N THR A 314 -13.94 -1.81 -5.98
CA THR A 314 -12.73 -2.63 -6.12
C THR A 314 -12.63 -3.67 -5.01
N THR A 315 -12.49 -4.94 -5.40
CA THR A 315 -12.18 -6.05 -4.48
C THR A 315 -10.68 -6.31 -4.45
N GLU A 316 -10.12 -6.39 -3.23
CA GLU A 316 -8.71 -6.75 -3.02
C GLU A 316 -8.55 -8.28 -3.11
N ALA A 317 -8.09 -8.79 -4.25
CA ALA A 317 -7.96 -10.22 -4.50
C ALA A 317 -7.02 -10.52 -5.69
N ASP A 318 -6.45 -11.73 -5.69
CA ASP A 318 -5.91 -12.34 -6.91
C ASP A 318 -7.05 -12.63 -7.88
N PHE A 319 -7.01 -12.07 -9.09
CA PHE A 319 -8.10 -12.17 -10.06
C PHE A 319 -8.40 -13.61 -10.46
N LEU A 320 -7.40 -14.46 -10.68
CA LEU A 320 -7.63 -15.84 -11.10
C LEU A 320 -8.33 -16.65 -10.00
N THR A 321 -7.99 -16.40 -8.73
CA THR A 321 -8.65 -16.98 -7.56
C THR A 321 -10.06 -16.43 -7.38
N TRP A 322 -10.24 -15.13 -7.53
CA TRP A 322 -11.55 -14.47 -7.51
C TRP A 322 -12.47 -15.02 -8.60
N SER A 323 -11.97 -15.15 -9.83
CA SER A 323 -12.70 -15.65 -11.00
C SER A 323 -13.24 -17.07 -10.75
N LYS A 324 -12.38 -17.97 -10.26
CA LYS A 324 -12.77 -19.34 -9.88
C LYS A 324 -13.85 -19.37 -8.80
N SER A 325 -13.84 -18.42 -7.89
CA SER A 325 -14.82 -18.33 -6.79
C SER A 325 -16.11 -17.62 -7.18
N ASN A 326 -16.15 -16.96 -8.36
CA ASN A 326 -17.24 -16.11 -8.81
C ASN A 326 -17.72 -16.45 -10.23
N GLN A 327 -17.65 -17.72 -10.65
CA GLN A 327 -17.97 -18.16 -12.01
C GLN A 327 -19.38 -17.75 -12.49
N GLN A 328 -20.32 -17.59 -11.56
CA GLN A 328 -21.69 -17.15 -11.81
C GLN A 328 -21.80 -15.65 -12.15
N LYS A 329 -20.81 -14.82 -11.81
CA LYS A 329 -20.84 -13.39 -12.14
C LYS A 329 -20.59 -13.22 -13.64
N LYS A 330 -21.52 -12.52 -14.30
CA LYS A 330 -21.46 -12.15 -15.70
C LYS A 330 -21.57 -10.64 -15.86
N PHE A 331 -20.94 -10.11 -16.89
CA PHE A 331 -20.87 -8.69 -17.20
C PHE A 331 -21.16 -8.46 -18.68
N ASP A 332 -21.75 -7.32 -19.00
CA ASP A 332 -22.00 -6.89 -20.37
C ASP A 332 -20.66 -6.60 -21.08
N TYR A 333 -19.72 -6.01 -20.34
CA TYR A 333 -18.41 -5.65 -20.85
C TYR A 333 -17.25 -6.12 -19.96
N VAL A 334 -16.12 -6.36 -20.59
CA VAL A 334 -14.83 -6.53 -19.92
C VAL A 334 -13.80 -5.61 -20.58
N VAL A 335 -13.08 -4.84 -19.78
CA VAL A 335 -11.91 -4.09 -20.25
C VAL A 335 -10.70 -4.50 -19.42
N MET A 336 -9.54 -4.68 -20.04
CA MET A 336 -8.37 -5.14 -19.28
C MET A 336 -7.03 -4.73 -19.87
N ASN A 337 -6.08 -4.46 -18.98
CA ASN A 337 -4.65 -4.45 -19.26
C ASN A 337 -3.97 -5.43 -18.28
N PRO A 338 -3.90 -6.73 -18.61
CA PRO A 338 -3.39 -7.75 -17.69
C PRO A 338 -1.86 -7.68 -17.52
N PRO A 339 -1.30 -8.29 -16.47
CA PRO A 339 0.14 -8.51 -16.38
C PRO A 339 0.64 -9.41 -17.53
N PHE A 340 1.78 -9.08 -18.15
CA PHE A 340 2.29 -9.75 -19.35
C PHE A 340 3.23 -10.93 -19.09
N ALA A 341 4.09 -10.86 -18.06
CA ALA A 341 5.08 -11.90 -17.77
C ALA A 341 4.45 -13.26 -17.40
N ASP A 342 5.22 -14.32 -17.62
CA ASP A 342 4.89 -15.70 -17.24
C ASP A 342 3.55 -16.21 -17.81
N ASN A 343 3.21 -15.81 -19.05
CA ASN A 343 1.96 -16.19 -19.72
C ASN A 343 0.69 -15.71 -19.00
N ARG A 344 0.81 -14.77 -18.04
CA ARG A 344 -0.33 -14.28 -17.25
C ARG A 344 -1.36 -13.56 -18.11
N ALA A 345 -0.93 -12.83 -19.14
CA ALA A 345 -1.84 -12.13 -20.05
C ALA A 345 -2.88 -13.09 -20.66
N ARG A 346 -2.44 -14.26 -21.13
CA ARG A 346 -3.34 -15.28 -21.70
C ARG A 346 -4.25 -15.89 -20.64
N LEU A 347 -3.72 -16.23 -19.46
CA LEU A 347 -4.51 -16.81 -18.37
C LEU A 347 -5.60 -15.84 -17.88
N HIS A 348 -5.26 -14.56 -17.71
CA HIS A 348 -6.19 -13.52 -17.31
C HIS A 348 -7.23 -13.28 -18.40
N LEU A 349 -6.81 -13.20 -19.67
CA LEU A 349 -7.72 -13.02 -20.80
C LEU A 349 -8.80 -14.12 -20.84
N GLN A 350 -8.39 -15.39 -20.73
CA GLN A 350 -9.31 -16.53 -20.74
C GLN A 350 -10.26 -16.52 -19.53
N ALA A 351 -9.74 -16.22 -18.34
CA ALA A 351 -10.57 -16.10 -17.14
C ALA A 351 -11.58 -14.94 -17.26
N ALA A 352 -11.16 -13.78 -17.78
CA ALA A 352 -11.99 -12.61 -17.95
C ALA A 352 -13.09 -12.83 -19.01
N ALA A 353 -12.75 -13.45 -20.14
CA ALA A 353 -13.73 -13.82 -21.17
C ALA A 353 -14.82 -14.76 -20.62
N SER A 354 -14.48 -15.66 -19.69
CA SER A 354 -15.47 -16.52 -19.04
C SER A 354 -16.54 -15.76 -18.24
N HIS A 355 -16.28 -14.51 -17.87
CA HIS A 355 -17.22 -13.62 -17.17
C HIS A 355 -18.06 -12.74 -18.11
N LEU A 356 -17.94 -12.85 -19.42
CA LEU A 356 -18.82 -12.14 -20.34
C LEU A 356 -20.21 -12.78 -20.37
N ALA A 357 -21.26 -11.97 -20.36
CA ALA A 357 -22.60 -12.38 -20.70
C ALA A 357 -22.69 -12.81 -22.18
N ALA A 358 -23.75 -13.53 -22.56
CA ALA A 358 -23.99 -13.83 -23.97
C ALA A 358 -24.26 -12.52 -24.74
N GLY A 359 -23.57 -12.31 -25.87
CA GLY A 359 -23.58 -11.04 -26.59
C GLY A 359 -22.73 -9.92 -25.96
N GLY A 360 -22.03 -10.20 -24.86
CA GLY A 360 -21.12 -9.24 -24.23
C GLY A 360 -19.80 -9.09 -24.98
N SER A 361 -19.12 -7.96 -24.77
CA SER A 361 -17.89 -7.60 -25.48
C SER A 361 -16.71 -7.34 -24.57
N LEU A 362 -15.51 -7.64 -25.05
CA LEU A 362 -14.25 -7.48 -24.33
C LEU A 362 -13.22 -6.75 -25.17
N ALA A 363 -12.51 -5.81 -24.52
CA ALA A 363 -11.33 -5.15 -25.08
C ALA A 363 -10.13 -5.38 -24.16
N ALA A 364 -9.10 -6.06 -24.67
CA ALA A 364 -7.89 -6.38 -23.92
C ALA A 364 -6.64 -5.76 -24.55
N VAL A 365 -5.86 -5.04 -23.74
CA VAL A 365 -4.55 -4.53 -24.10
C VAL A 365 -3.53 -5.66 -23.94
N LEU A 366 -2.98 -6.17 -25.05
CA LEU A 366 -2.13 -7.36 -25.04
C LEU A 366 -0.78 -7.12 -25.71
N PRO A 367 0.30 -7.83 -25.29
CA PRO A 367 1.59 -7.74 -25.95
C PRO A 367 1.52 -8.35 -27.36
N LEU A 368 2.29 -7.78 -28.30
CA LEU A 368 2.33 -8.23 -29.71
C LEU A 368 2.66 -9.72 -29.88
N SER A 369 3.35 -10.34 -28.93
CA SER A 369 3.69 -11.77 -28.96
C SER A 369 2.48 -12.70 -28.96
N LEU A 370 1.29 -12.24 -28.54
CA LEU A 370 0.07 -13.03 -28.54
C LEU A 370 -0.70 -12.97 -29.88
N GLN A 371 -0.37 -12.05 -30.80
CA GLN A 371 -1.12 -11.87 -32.04
C GLN A 371 -1.10 -13.09 -32.97
N GLY A 372 0.01 -13.83 -32.97
CA GLY A 372 0.20 -15.01 -33.83
C GLY A 372 -0.37 -16.31 -33.26
N LEU A 373 -1.08 -16.25 -32.13
CA LEU A 373 -1.72 -17.42 -31.53
C LEU A 373 -3.16 -17.50 -32.01
N ASP A 374 -3.46 -18.55 -32.78
CA ASP A 374 -4.82 -18.84 -33.19
C ASP A 374 -5.69 -19.21 -31.99
N ASN A 375 -6.95 -18.77 -32.04
CA ASN A 375 -8.02 -19.21 -31.15
C ASN A 375 -7.74 -19.00 -29.63
N LEU A 376 -7.28 -17.81 -29.25
CA LEU A 376 -6.96 -17.47 -27.85
C LEU A 376 -8.11 -17.73 -26.86
N LEU A 377 -9.35 -17.55 -27.31
CA LEU A 377 -10.57 -17.62 -26.50
C LEU A 377 -11.49 -18.79 -26.84
N GLY A 378 -11.23 -19.55 -27.91
CA GLY A 378 -12.12 -20.63 -28.36
C GLY A 378 -13.18 -20.17 -29.35
N GLU A 379 -13.94 -21.13 -29.88
CA GLU A 379 -14.96 -20.92 -30.93
C GLU A 379 -16.22 -20.18 -30.44
N GLU A 380 -16.37 -20.01 -29.13
CA GLU A 380 -17.50 -19.31 -28.52
C GLU A 380 -17.37 -17.78 -28.58
N PHE A 381 -16.24 -17.28 -29.11
CA PHE A 381 -15.97 -15.86 -29.29
C PHE A 381 -15.62 -15.53 -30.74
N ARG A 382 -16.15 -14.41 -31.22
CA ARG A 382 -15.61 -13.73 -32.41
C ARG A 382 -14.51 -12.79 -31.94
N THR A 383 -13.30 -12.93 -32.46
CA THR A 383 -12.15 -12.12 -32.02
C THR A 383 -11.53 -11.35 -33.18
N GLU A 384 -11.18 -10.09 -32.94
CA GLU A 384 -10.51 -9.23 -33.90
C GLU A 384 -9.35 -8.48 -33.24
N TRP A 385 -8.20 -8.47 -33.91
CA TRP A 385 -7.07 -7.66 -33.48
C TRP A 385 -7.18 -6.25 -34.07
N MET A 386 -7.27 -5.25 -33.20
CA MET A 386 -7.51 -3.86 -33.55
C MET A 386 -6.20 -3.08 -33.70
N ASP A 387 -6.12 -1.82 -33.29
CA ASP A 387 -4.94 -0.98 -33.48
C ASP A 387 -3.75 -1.34 -32.58
N VAL A 388 -2.55 -1.00 -33.07
CA VAL A 388 -1.26 -1.11 -32.37
C VAL A 388 -0.93 0.22 -31.71
N PHE A 389 -0.45 0.13 -30.48
CA PHE A 389 -0.04 1.24 -29.65
C PHE A 389 1.43 1.06 -29.25
N GLU A 390 2.27 2.03 -29.59
CA GLU A 390 3.72 1.97 -29.37
C GLU A 390 4.13 3.00 -28.32
N ASN A 391 4.99 2.60 -27.37
CA ASN A 391 5.58 3.48 -26.37
C ASN A 391 4.54 4.25 -25.50
N GLU A 392 3.35 3.68 -25.28
CA GLU A 392 2.30 4.29 -24.48
C GLU A 392 2.50 4.12 -22.95
N PHE A 393 3.46 3.29 -22.54
CA PHE A 393 3.77 3.06 -21.12
C PHE A 393 5.14 3.66 -20.78
N GLU A 394 5.16 4.60 -19.84
CA GLU A 394 6.38 5.29 -19.42
C GLU A 394 7.51 4.31 -19.06
N ASN A 395 8.74 4.65 -19.45
CA ASN A 395 9.96 3.87 -19.19
C ASN A 395 9.95 2.43 -19.76
N THR A 396 9.10 2.14 -20.73
CA THR A 396 9.14 0.89 -21.49
C THR A 396 9.14 1.15 -22.99
N THR A 397 9.68 0.22 -23.76
CA THR A 397 9.58 0.20 -25.24
C THR A 397 8.56 -0.83 -25.70
N VAL A 398 7.57 -1.14 -24.86
CA VAL A 398 6.60 -2.20 -25.15
C VAL A 398 5.56 -1.65 -26.11
N SER A 399 5.38 -2.35 -27.23
CA SER A 399 4.23 -2.17 -28.11
C SER A 399 3.15 -3.16 -27.74
N VAL A 400 1.91 -2.68 -27.71
CA VAL A 400 0.72 -3.48 -27.41
C VAL A 400 -0.28 -3.37 -28.54
N ARG A 401 -1.22 -4.30 -28.57
CA ARG A 401 -2.33 -4.30 -29.52
C ARG A 401 -3.62 -4.62 -28.77
N ILE A 402 -4.71 -4.02 -29.20
CA ILE A 402 -6.02 -4.29 -28.60
C ILE A 402 -6.63 -5.53 -29.26
N LEU A 403 -6.99 -6.52 -28.46
CA LEU A 403 -7.85 -7.62 -28.87
C LEU A 403 -9.30 -7.26 -28.51
N TYR A 404 -10.15 -7.19 -29.51
CA TYR A 404 -11.60 -7.15 -29.34
C TYR A 404 -12.15 -8.58 -29.39
N ALA A 405 -13.10 -8.89 -28.52
CA ALA A 405 -13.82 -10.15 -28.54
C ALA A 405 -15.30 -9.95 -28.23
N GLU A 406 -16.18 -10.64 -28.94
CA GLU A 406 -17.62 -10.68 -28.68
C GLU A 406 -18.05 -12.11 -28.42
N ARG A 407 -18.83 -12.33 -27.35
CA ARG A 407 -19.36 -13.65 -27.02
C ARG A 407 -20.57 -13.96 -27.89
N ILE A 408 -20.52 -15.04 -28.66
CA ILE A 408 -21.58 -15.42 -29.58
C ILE A 408 -22.88 -15.70 -28.80
N GLN A 409 -24.01 -15.10 -29.22
CA GLN A 409 -25.33 -15.43 -28.71
C GLN A 409 -25.77 -16.80 -29.22
N GLN A 410 -26.31 -17.65 -28.35
CA GLN A 410 -26.76 -19.01 -28.73
C GLN A 410 -27.94 -19.04 -29.72
N GLU A 411 -28.45 -17.89 -30.17
CA GLU A 411 -29.56 -17.81 -31.14
C GLU A 411 -29.13 -17.94 -32.62
N GLU A 412 -27.83 -18.00 -32.94
CA GLU A 412 -27.34 -18.19 -34.32
C GLU A 412 -27.09 -19.67 -34.72
N VAL A 413 -27.72 -20.63 -34.04
CA VAL A 413 -27.73 -22.04 -34.47
C VAL A 413 -29.18 -22.50 -34.66
N LEU A 414 -29.78 -22.14 -35.80
CA LEU A 414 -30.96 -22.80 -36.36
C LEU A 414 -30.79 -23.00 -37.87
#